data_AF-A0A7V7E732-F1
#
_entry.id   AF-A0A7V7E732-F1
#
_cell.length_a   1.000
_cell.length_b   1.000
_cell.length_c   1.000
_cell.angle_alpha   90.00
_cell.angle_beta   90.00
_cell.angle_gamma   90.00
#
_symmetry.space_group_name_H-M   'P 1'
#
loop_
_entity.id
_entity.type
_entity.pdbx_description
1 polymer ?
#
loop_
_entity_poly.entity_id
_entity_poly.type
_entity_poly.pdbx_seq_one_letter_code
_entity_poly.pdbx_strand_id
1 'polypeptide(L)'
;MDALKHAGFGKCAEAANQPSFQEALEKTSFDLIIMVSEFGGFPMAPMISQMRLGRATHHPFPLVMMLLAEGEKDYVRKVIDCGPDYILLMPVAPGPVLARIEELTSHRRPFVVTFDYVGPDRRKEVRPGTEQLQQIEVPNPLAARVRGATEQQLQHQIDVARIRLHNLRMERYVVQLRWLGNTLKTIFQQAEVDPAKLPQFPERLKQIATELPALLRFDMNDQISAMLGRLVAGADMLARAGVEMGRQELDGLVGNCHAVAEVVKQLAPSA
;
A
#
# COMPACT_ATOMS: atom_id res chain seq x y z
N MET A 1 14.30 12.25 -22.17
CA MET A 1 14.93 13.06 -21.11
C MET A 1 15.02 14.55 -21.42
N ASP A 2 15.30 14.96 -22.66
CA ASP A 2 15.55 16.37 -22.97
C ASP A 2 14.39 17.31 -22.61
N ALA A 3 13.14 16.89 -22.84
CA ALA A 3 11.98 17.70 -22.47
C ALA A 3 11.91 18.01 -20.96
N LEU A 4 12.29 17.05 -20.09
CA LEU A 4 12.32 17.26 -18.64
C LEU A 4 13.44 18.23 -18.26
N LYS A 5 14.62 18.10 -18.87
CA LYS A 5 15.73 19.04 -18.62
C LYS A 5 15.37 20.47 -19.04
N HIS A 6 14.73 20.63 -20.21
CA HIS A 6 14.22 21.93 -20.66
C HIS A 6 13.15 22.50 -19.73
N ALA A 7 12.35 21.64 -19.09
CA ALA A 7 11.38 22.02 -18.07
C ALA A 7 12.00 22.30 -16.69
N GLY A 8 13.33 22.26 -16.55
CA GLY A 8 14.04 22.60 -15.31
C GLY A 8 14.40 21.44 -14.40
N PHE A 9 14.18 20.18 -14.81
CA PHE A 9 14.60 19.02 -14.04
C PHE A 9 16.11 18.80 -14.16
N GLY A 10 16.86 19.16 -13.11
CA GLY A 10 18.32 19.15 -13.12
C GLY A 10 18.98 17.77 -12.97
N LYS A 11 18.34 16.84 -12.25
CA LYS A 11 18.86 15.48 -12.02
C LYS A 11 17.84 14.46 -12.53
N CYS A 12 18.21 13.74 -13.58
CA CYS A 12 17.40 12.67 -14.15
C CYS A 12 18.22 11.37 -14.11
N ALA A 13 17.56 10.27 -13.73
CA ALA A 13 18.10 8.93 -13.81
C ALA A 13 17.19 8.06 -14.69
N GLU A 14 17.76 7.07 -15.36
CA GLU A 14 17.03 6.09 -16.14
C GLU A 14 17.30 4.70 -15.57
N ALA A 15 16.23 3.89 -15.49
CA ALA A 15 16.31 2.48 -15.13
C ALA A 15 15.78 1.67 -16.31
N ALA A 16 16.57 0.72 -16.79
CA ALA A 16 16.29 -0.04 -18.00
C ALA A 16 15.77 -1.45 -17.72
N ASN A 17 15.39 -1.76 -16.48
CA ASN A 17 14.78 -3.01 -16.04
C ASN A 17 14.31 -2.90 -14.58
N GLN A 18 13.60 -3.92 -14.11
CA GLN A 18 13.09 -3.99 -12.75
C GLN A 18 14.18 -3.94 -11.65
N PRO A 19 15.28 -4.71 -11.73
CA PRO A 19 16.36 -4.63 -10.73
C PRO A 19 17.01 -3.23 -10.62
N SER A 20 17.35 -2.62 -11.76
CA SER A 20 17.95 -1.27 -11.77
C SER A 20 17.01 -0.20 -11.22
N PHE A 21 15.69 -0.34 -11.44
CA PHE A 21 14.71 0.56 -10.86
C PHE A 21 14.61 0.38 -9.35
N GLN A 22 14.62 -0.86 -8.86
CA GLN A 22 14.63 -1.16 -7.43
C GLN A 22 15.89 -0.59 -6.77
N GLU A 23 17.07 -0.84 -7.34
CA GLU A 23 18.35 -0.32 -6.84
C GLU A 23 18.36 1.21 -6.80
N ALA A 24 17.78 1.86 -7.82
CA ALA A 24 17.65 3.32 -7.84
C ALA A 24 16.76 3.83 -6.70
N LEU A 25 15.62 3.17 -6.44
CA LEU A 25 14.72 3.53 -5.34
C LEU A 25 15.35 3.33 -3.95
N GLU A 26 16.22 2.33 -3.79
CA GLU A 26 16.93 2.08 -2.54
C GLU A 26 18.03 3.12 -2.28
N LYS A 27 18.69 3.60 -3.34
CA LYS A 27 19.84 4.52 -3.24
C LYS A 27 19.47 5.99 -3.30
N THR A 28 18.31 6.34 -3.86
CA THR A 28 17.98 7.73 -4.19
C THR A 28 16.51 8.02 -3.96
N SER A 29 16.23 9.14 -3.28
CA SER A 29 14.90 9.72 -3.20
C SER A 29 14.57 10.46 -4.48
N PHE A 30 13.45 10.14 -5.11
CA PHE A 30 12.96 10.80 -6.31
C PHE A 30 11.80 11.73 -6.01
N ASP A 31 11.79 12.91 -6.61
CA ASP A 31 10.65 13.83 -6.53
C ASP A 31 9.52 13.39 -7.48
N LEU A 32 9.89 12.84 -8.64
CA LEU A 32 9.01 12.36 -9.71
C LEU A 32 9.55 11.07 -10.32
N ILE A 33 8.67 10.10 -10.53
CA ILE A 33 8.91 8.84 -11.23
C ILE A 33 7.96 8.81 -12.43
N ILE A 34 8.52 8.63 -13.63
CA ILE A 34 7.76 8.34 -14.84
C ILE A 34 8.18 6.94 -15.29
N MET A 35 7.24 6.03 -15.41
CA MET A 35 7.54 4.63 -15.72
C MET A 35 6.45 3.99 -16.57
N VAL A 36 6.81 2.95 -17.32
CA VAL A 36 5.85 2.11 -18.04
C VAL A 36 5.21 1.10 -17.10
N SER A 37 3.95 0.72 -17.38
CA SER A 37 3.22 -0.27 -16.57
C SER A 37 3.74 -1.69 -16.74
N GLU A 38 4.41 -1.96 -17.86
CA GLU A 38 5.04 -3.24 -18.17
C GLU A 38 6.39 -3.00 -18.85
N PHE A 39 7.40 -3.79 -18.46
CA PHE A 39 8.72 -3.73 -19.08
C PHE A 39 9.30 -5.14 -19.20
N GLY A 40 9.69 -5.55 -20.42
CA GLY A 40 10.25 -6.88 -20.67
C GLY A 40 9.32 -8.04 -20.30
N GLY A 41 7.99 -7.85 -20.41
CA GLY A 41 6.98 -8.84 -20.02
C GLY A 41 6.67 -8.88 -18.52
N PHE A 42 7.27 -8.01 -17.71
CA PHE A 42 7.04 -7.95 -16.27
C PHE A 42 6.15 -6.76 -15.89
N PRO A 43 5.11 -6.99 -15.06
CA PRO A 43 4.29 -5.90 -14.54
C PRO A 43 5.10 -5.05 -13.56
N MET A 44 5.24 -3.76 -13.87
CA MET A 44 6.02 -2.82 -13.08
C MET A 44 5.18 -2.07 -12.04
N ALA A 45 3.88 -1.93 -12.28
CA ALA A 45 2.95 -1.24 -11.39
C ALA A 45 2.97 -1.75 -9.92
N PRO A 46 3.07 -3.07 -9.63
CA PRO A 46 3.14 -3.56 -8.26
C PRO A 46 4.28 -2.96 -7.42
N MET A 47 5.39 -2.55 -8.05
CA MET A 47 6.50 -1.91 -7.34
C MET A 47 6.10 -0.56 -6.71
N ILE A 48 5.17 0.16 -7.34
CA ILE A 48 4.62 1.39 -6.77
C ILE A 48 3.84 1.07 -5.50
N SER A 49 3.00 0.02 -5.51
CA SER A 49 2.30 -0.41 -4.31
C SER A 49 3.28 -0.76 -3.18
N GLN A 50 4.35 -1.52 -3.48
CA GLN A 50 5.39 -1.84 -2.48
C GLN A 50 6.09 -0.58 -1.93
N MET A 51 6.37 0.42 -2.78
CA MET A 51 6.90 1.72 -2.35
C MET A 51 5.90 2.46 -1.46
N ARG A 52 4.62 2.55 -1.84
CA ARG A 52 3.58 3.24 -1.03
C ARG A 52 3.36 2.56 0.31
N LEU A 53 3.50 1.23 0.35
CA LEU A 53 3.49 0.42 1.56
C LEU A 53 4.83 0.50 2.32
N GLY A 54 5.77 1.35 1.93
CA GLY A 54 7.04 1.54 2.65
C GLY A 54 7.91 0.27 2.73
N ARG A 55 7.72 -0.69 1.82
CA ARG A 55 8.45 -1.97 1.80
C ARG A 55 9.72 -1.91 0.97
N ALA A 56 9.79 -0.98 0.01
CA ALA A 56 10.88 -0.90 -0.96
C ALA A 56 11.77 0.35 -0.81
N THR A 57 11.34 1.38 -0.08
CA THR A 57 12.05 2.67 -0.02
C THR A 57 11.75 3.42 1.28
N HIS A 58 12.65 4.31 1.69
CA HIS A 58 12.44 5.22 2.83
C HIS A 58 11.51 6.42 2.51
N HIS A 59 11.22 6.65 1.23
CA HIS A 59 10.40 7.74 0.72
C HIS A 59 9.20 7.20 -0.08
N PRO A 60 8.01 7.06 0.55
CA PRO A 60 6.82 6.51 -0.11
C PRO A 60 6.02 7.57 -0.89
N PHE A 61 6.48 8.83 -0.97
CA PHE A 61 5.74 9.96 -1.54
C PHE A 61 6.28 10.62 -2.83
N PRO A 62 7.18 10.01 -3.64
CA PRO A 62 7.42 10.52 -5.00
C PRO A 62 6.10 10.68 -5.76
N LEU A 63 6.03 11.66 -6.68
CA LEU A 63 4.95 11.69 -7.65
C LEU A 63 5.20 10.58 -8.66
N VAL A 64 4.17 9.82 -9.02
CA VAL A 64 4.29 8.68 -9.93
C VAL A 64 3.34 8.86 -11.12
N MET A 65 3.91 8.93 -12.31
CA MET A 65 3.18 8.91 -13.57
C MET A 65 3.44 7.57 -14.26
N MET A 66 2.36 6.84 -14.52
CA MET A 66 2.42 5.55 -15.21
C MET A 66 2.04 5.70 -16.68
N LEU A 67 2.83 5.10 -17.56
CA LEU A 67 2.61 5.04 -19.00
C LEU A 67 2.12 3.65 -19.38
N LEU A 68 0.97 3.56 -20.06
CA LEU A 68 0.33 2.29 -20.42
C LEU A 68 0.34 2.14 -21.93
N ALA A 69 0.75 0.97 -22.42
CA ALA A 69 0.60 0.63 -23.84
C ALA A 69 -0.86 0.29 -24.19
N GLU A 70 -1.58 -0.31 -23.24
CA GLU A 70 -2.93 -0.81 -23.45
C GLU A 70 -3.96 -0.13 -22.53
N GLY A 71 -5.11 0.20 -23.11
CA GLY A 71 -6.22 0.86 -22.43
C GLY A 71 -7.33 -0.07 -21.98
N GLU A 72 -7.09 -1.39 -21.89
CA GLU A 72 -8.10 -2.35 -21.43
C GLU A 72 -8.54 -2.00 -20.01
N LYS A 73 -9.86 -1.92 -19.77
CA LYS A 73 -10.42 -1.42 -18.51
C LYS A 73 -9.92 -2.17 -17.28
N ASP A 74 -9.83 -3.49 -17.35
CA ASP A 74 -9.41 -4.31 -16.21
C ASP A 74 -7.91 -4.16 -15.94
N TYR A 75 -7.09 -4.02 -16.98
CA TYR A 75 -5.67 -3.72 -16.84
C TYR A 75 -5.44 -2.33 -16.24
N VAL A 76 -6.10 -1.31 -16.78
CA VAL A 76 -6.03 0.06 -16.26
C VAL A 76 -6.43 0.09 -14.79
N ARG A 77 -7.48 -0.65 -14.41
CA ARG A 77 -7.92 -0.75 -13.02
C ARG A 77 -6.85 -1.36 -12.11
N LYS A 78 -6.23 -2.48 -12.51
CA LYS A 78 -5.11 -3.09 -11.78
C LYS A 78 -3.95 -2.11 -11.58
N VAL A 79 -3.65 -1.30 -12.59
CA VAL A 79 -2.60 -0.28 -12.51
C VAL A 79 -3.00 0.87 -11.58
N ILE A 80 -4.25 1.33 -11.62
CA ILE A 80 -4.79 2.33 -10.68
C ILE A 80 -4.67 1.84 -9.24
N ASP A 81 -5.01 0.57 -8.99
CA ASP A 81 -4.97 -0.07 -7.68
C ASP A 81 -3.54 -0.23 -7.15
N CYS A 82 -2.50 0.06 -7.95
CA CYS A 82 -1.12 0.14 -7.48
C CYS A 82 -0.71 1.52 -6.92
N GLY A 83 -1.56 2.54 -7.03
CA GLY A 83 -1.32 3.87 -6.45
C GLY A 83 -0.41 4.85 -7.22
N PRO A 84 -0.34 4.85 -8.58
CA PRO A 84 0.27 5.97 -9.29
C PRO A 84 -0.54 7.24 -9.07
N ASP A 85 0.09 8.42 -9.13
CA ASP A 85 -0.59 9.74 -9.07
C ASP A 85 -1.35 10.03 -10.38
N TYR A 86 -0.82 9.57 -11.52
CA TYR A 86 -1.46 9.76 -12.82
C TYR A 86 -1.15 8.62 -13.80
N ILE A 87 -2.03 8.42 -14.77
CA ILE A 87 -1.93 7.39 -15.81
C ILE A 87 -2.09 8.06 -17.19
N LEU A 88 -1.20 7.72 -18.13
CA LEU A 88 -1.27 8.14 -19.52
C LEU A 88 -1.23 6.92 -20.44
N LEU A 89 -2.06 6.94 -21.48
CA LEU A 89 -1.98 5.95 -22.56
C LEU A 89 -0.94 6.40 -23.59
N MET A 90 -0.08 5.49 -23.98
CA MET A 90 0.93 5.69 -25.03
C MET A 90 0.30 5.57 -26.42
N PRO A 91 0.84 6.28 -27.43
CA PRO A 91 2.02 7.15 -27.38
C PRO A 91 1.76 8.48 -26.66
N VAL A 92 2.75 8.97 -25.91
CA VAL A 92 2.67 10.26 -25.19
C VAL A 92 3.65 11.27 -25.77
N ALA A 93 3.15 12.47 -26.10
CA ALA A 93 4.00 13.60 -26.45
C ALA A 93 4.54 14.28 -25.17
N PRO A 94 5.69 14.98 -25.23
CA PRO A 94 6.24 15.67 -24.07
C PRO A 94 5.32 16.75 -23.47
N GLY A 95 4.63 17.53 -24.31
CA GLY A 95 3.74 18.61 -23.85
C GLY A 95 2.66 18.14 -22.87
N PRO A 96 1.84 17.12 -23.23
CA PRO A 96 0.88 16.52 -22.30
C PRO A 96 1.51 16.00 -21.00
N VAL A 97 2.71 15.42 -21.03
CA VAL A 97 3.40 14.96 -19.81
C VAL A 97 3.73 16.15 -18.91
N LEU A 98 4.33 17.20 -19.46
CA LEU A 98 4.71 18.41 -18.72
C LEU A 98 3.48 19.12 -18.12
N ALA A 99 2.39 19.25 -18.89
CA ALA A 99 1.15 19.84 -18.39
C ALA A 99 0.57 19.06 -17.19
N ARG A 100 0.71 17.72 -17.17
CA ARG A 100 0.28 16.90 -16.03
C ARG A 100 1.21 16.99 -14.84
N ILE A 101 2.51 17.16 -15.06
CA ILE A 101 3.47 17.46 -13.99
C ILE A 101 3.09 18.77 -13.30
N GLU A 102 2.76 19.81 -14.06
CA GLU A 102 2.30 21.11 -13.53
C GLU A 102 1.01 20.95 -12.70
N GLU A 103 0.01 20.25 -13.23
CA GLU A 103 -1.25 19.98 -12.52
C GLU A 103 -1.02 19.22 -11.20
N LEU A 104 -0.18 18.18 -11.21
CA LEU A 104 0.14 17.43 -10.00
C LEU A 104 0.98 18.23 -9.00
N THR A 105 1.74 19.21 -9.47
CA THR A 105 2.52 20.11 -8.62
C THR A 105 1.60 21.03 -7.80
N SER A 106 0.48 21.49 -8.37
CA SER A 106 -0.48 22.34 -7.66
C SER A 106 -1.60 21.56 -6.95
N HIS A 107 -2.02 20.42 -7.50
CA HIS A 107 -3.24 19.71 -7.12
C HIS A 107 -3.04 18.21 -6.94
N ARG A 108 -1.99 17.83 -6.19
CA ARG A 108 -1.83 16.45 -5.75
C ARG A 108 -2.99 16.07 -4.83
N ARG A 109 -3.62 14.93 -5.12
CA ARG A 109 -4.72 14.40 -4.29
C ARG A 109 -4.18 13.88 -2.96
N PRO A 110 -4.95 13.97 -1.87
CA PRO A 110 -4.62 13.29 -0.63
C PRO A 110 -4.63 11.77 -0.85
N PHE A 111 -3.93 11.04 0.02
CA PHE A 111 -3.93 9.59 -0.02
C PHE A 111 -5.03 9.01 0.87
N VAL A 112 -5.51 7.82 0.52
CA VAL A 112 -6.33 6.97 1.39
C VAL A 112 -5.53 5.74 1.79
N VAL A 113 -5.76 5.27 3.01
CA VAL A 113 -5.10 4.11 3.58
C VAL A 113 -6.14 3.05 3.91
N THR A 114 -6.04 1.91 3.25
CA THR A 114 -6.79 0.69 3.53
C THR A 114 -5.80 -0.42 3.86
N PHE A 115 -6.32 -1.64 4.09
CA PHE A 115 -5.45 -2.78 4.26
C PHE A 115 -4.61 -3.08 3.00
N ASP A 116 -5.21 -3.06 1.81
CA ASP A 116 -4.54 -3.43 0.54
C ASP A 116 -4.01 -2.25 -0.28
N TYR A 117 -4.42 -1.04 0.06
CA TYR A 117 -4.19 0.13 -0.79
C TYR A 117 -3.70 1.33 0.01
N VAL A 118 -2.60 1.92 -0.46
CA VAL A 118 -2.10 3.22 -0.07
C VAL A 118 -1.84 4.03 -1.33
N GLY A 119 -2.56 5.12 -1.50
CA GLY A 119 -2.38 5.96 -2.68
C GLY A 119 -3.45 7.03 -2.84
N PRO A 120 -3.39 7.80 -3.94
CA PRO A 120 -4.27 8.93 -4.20
C PRO A 120 -5.75 8.56 -4.13
N ASP A 121 -6.58 9.41 -3.50
CA ASP A 121 -8.02 9.16 -3.48
C ASP A 121 -8.61 9.28 -4.90
N ARG A 122 -9.16 8.17 -5.39
CA ARG A 122 -9.80 8.07 -6.71
C ARG A 122 -11.31 8.17 -6.64
N ARG A 123 -11.89 8.20 -5.44
CA ARG A 123 -13.34 8.32 -5.27
C ARG A 123 -13.79 9.71 -5.70
N LYS A 124 -14.86 9.75 -6.51
CA LYS A 124 -15.54 10.99 -6.88
C LYS A 124 -16.61 11.37 -5.85
N GLU A 125 -17.17 10.37 -5.15
CA GLU A 125 -18.21 10.54 -4.14
C GLU A 125 -18.04 9.53 -3.00
N VAL A 126 -18.49 9.91 -1.80
CA VAL A 126 -18.59 9.00 -0.65
C VAL A 126 -19.76 8.05 -0.92
N ARG A 127 -19.51 6.74 -0.91
CA ARG A 127 -20.61 5.77 -1.04
C ARG A 127 -21.47 5.80 0.22
N PRO A 128 -22.80 5.97 0.12
CA PRO A 128 -23.69 5.89 1.27
C PRO A 128 -23.48 4.58 2.04
N GLY A 129 -23.33 4.65 3.37
CA GLY A 129 -23.16 3.48 4.23
C GLY A 129 -21.75 2.87 4.28
N THR A 130 -20.74 3.52 3.68
CA THR A 130 -19.34 3.12 3.86
C THR A 130 -18.62 4.01 4.86
N GLU A 131 -17.73 3.44 5.69
CA GLU A 131 -16.85 4.24 6.55
C GLU A 131 -16.09 5.27 5.70
N GLN A 132 -16.13 6.53 6.13
CA GLN A 132 -15.35 7.58 5.50
C GLN A 132 -13.88 7.28 5.76
N LEU A 133 -13.21 6.70 4.76
CA LEU A 133 -11.79 6.38 4.87
C LEU A 133 -11.02 7.69 5.08
N GLN A 134 -10.22 7.71 6.15
CA GLN A 134 -9.42 8.87 6.49
C GLN A 134 -8.46 9.19 5.33
N GLN A 135 -8.55 10.42 4.86
CA GLN A 135 -7.61 10.98 3.91
C GLN A 135 -6.40 11.53 4.66
N ILE A 136 -5.22 11.37 4.08
CA ILE A 136 -3.99 11.99 4.54
C ILE A 136 -3.43 12.90 3.48
N GLU A 137 -3.10 14.12 3.90
CA GLU A 137 -2.21 14.97 3.11
C GLU A 137 -0.83 14.35 3.09
N VAL A 138 -0.26 14.24 1.90
CA VAL A 138 1.08 13.72 1.68
C VAL A 138 1.98 14.81 1.13
N PRO A 139 3.29 14.78 1.44
CA PRO A 139 4.25 15.74 0.90
C PRO A 139 4.19 15.73 -0.62
N ASN A 140 4.34 16.89 -1.24
CA ASN A 140 4.49 17.00 -2.69
C ASN A 140 5.90 17.51 -2.97
N PRO A 141 6.86 16.61 -3.26
CA PRO A 141 8.24 17.00 -3.56
C PRO A 141 8.36 18.06 -4.64
N LEU A 142 7.61 17.94 -5.75
CA LEU A 142 7.63 18.95 -6.81
C LEU A 142 7.14 20.32 -6.31
N ALA A 143 6.04 20.37 -5.58
CA ALA A 143 5.54 21.62 -5.01
C ALA A 143 6.53 22.23 -4.01
N ALA A 144 7.21 21.40 -3.21
CA ALA A 144 8.23 21.83 -2.27
C ALA A 144 9.44 22.45 -3.02
N ARG A 145 9.90 21.83 -4.11
CA ARG A 145 10.99 22.38 -4.95
C ARG A 145 10.61 23.72 -5.57
N VAL A 146 9.39 23.83 -6.12
CA VAL A 146 8.91 25.10 -6.73
C VAL A 146 8.82 26.21 -5.69
N ARG A 147 8.47 25.89 -4.44
CA ARG A 147 8.42 26.86 -3.33
C ARG A 147 9.79 27.16 -2.71
N GLY A 148 10.88 26.59 -3.22
CA GLY A 148 12.23 26.80 -2.71
C GLY A 148 12.49 26.13 -1.35
N ALA A 149 11.75 25.07 -1.01
CA ALA A 149 11.99 24.33 0.22
C ALA A 149 13.39 23.71 0.21
N THR A 150 14.08 23.80 1.35
CA THR A 150 15.38 23.14 1.52
C THR A 150 15.22 21.63 1.61
N GLU A 151 16.30 20.88 1.37
CA GLU A 151 16.28 19.43 1.50
C GLU A 151 15.84 18.97 2.89
N GLN A 152 16.30 19.66 3.93
CA GLN A 152 15.91 19.36 5.31
C GLN A 152 14.42 19.59 5.56
N GLN A 153 13.82 20.64 4.97
CA GLN A 153 12.39 20.91 5.11
C GLN A 153 11.56 19.84 4.40
N LEU A 154 11.94 19.45 3.18
CA LEU A 154 11.26 18.38 2.45
C LEU A 154 11.39 17.04 3.19
N GLN A 155 12.59 16.70 3.65
CA GLN A 155 12.84 15.48 4.40
C GLN A 155 12.01 15.44 5.68
N HIS A 156 11.92 16.55 6.43
CA HIS A 156 11.05 16.64 7.61
C HIS A 156 9.58 16.39 7.29
N GLN A 157 9.05 16.97 6.19
CA GLN A 157 7.67 16.71 5.74
C GLN A 157 7.46 15.23 5.41
N ILE A 158 8.43 14.60 4.73
CA ILE A 158 8.42 13.17 4.41
C ILE A 158 8.39 12.32 5.67
N ASP A 159 9.24 12.61 6.65
CA ASP A 159 9.32 11.83 7.89
C ASP A 159 8.04 11.93 8.71
N VAL A 160 7.47 13.14 8.86
CA VAL A 160 6.18 13.35 9.57
C VAL A 160 5.05 12.58 8.88
N ALA A 161 4.93 12.70 7.56
CA ALA A 161 3.90 12.00 6.81
C ALA A 161 4.10 10.48 6.83
N ARG A 162 5.34 10.00 6.82
CA ARG A 162 5.66 8.56 6.92
C ARG A 162 5.23 7.99 8.25
N ILE A 163 5.47 8.69 9.37
CA ILE A 163 5.01 8.28 10.70
C ILE A 163 3.47 8.21 10.73
N ARG A 164 2.79 9.23 10.20
CA ARG A 164 1.33 9.24 10.12
C ARG A 164 0.79 8.07 9.28
N LEU A 165 1.37 7.84 8.10
CA LEU A 165 1.01 6.73 7.23
C LEU A 165 1.22 5.38 7.94
N HIS A 166 2.34 5.21 8.63
CA HIS A 166 2.65 4.01 9.39
C HIS A 166 1.59 3.72 10.47
N ASN A 167 1.22 4.73 11.26
CA ASN A 167 0.19 4.57 12.31
C ASN A 167 -1.17 4.17 11.72
N LEU A 168 -1.61 4.83 10.66
CA LEU A 168 -2.85 4.47 9.99
C LEU A 168 -2.82 3.06 9.42
N ARG A 169 -1.67 2.62 8.91
CA ARG A 169 -1.53 1.24 8.45
C ARG A 169 -1.68 0.26 9.62
N MET A 170 -1.02 0.50 10.74
CA MET A 170 -1.17 -0.33 11.94
C MET A 170 -2.65 -0.44 12.36
N GLU A 171 -3.39 0.68 12.37
CA GLU A 171 -4.83 0.67 12.62
C GLU A 171 -5.61 -0.19 11.62
N ARG A 172 -5.27 -0.15 10.32
CA ARG A 172 -5.91 -1.00 9.30
C ARG A 172 -5.62 -2.49 9.51
N TYR A 173 -4.44 -2.89 10.00
CA TYR A 173 -4.17 -4.29 10.37
C TYR A 173 -5.04 -4.73 11.56
N VAL A 174 -5.19 -3.88 12.59
CA VAL A 174 -6.07 -4.15 13.74
C VAL A 174 -7.51 -4.38 13.30
N VAL A 175 -8.05 -3.48 12.47
CA VAL A 175 -9.42 -3.56 11.94
C VAL A 175 -9.59 -4.85 11.13
N GLN A 176 -8.64 -5.16 10.25
CA GLN A 176 -8.70 -6.36 9.40
C GLN A 176 -8.67 -7.66 10.23
N LEU A 177 -7.79 -7.77 11.23
CA LEU A 177 -7.70 -8.95 12.10
C LEU A 177 -9.00 -9.18 12.88
N ARG A 178 -9.57 -8.12 13.47
CA ARG A 178 -10.86 -8.22 14.18
C ARG A 178 -11.98 -8.60 13.24
N TRP A 179 -12.04 -8.01 12.05
CA TRP A 179 -13.04 -8.33 11.05
C TRP A 179 -12.96 -9.80 10.61
N LEU A 180 -11.77 -10.31 10.32
CA LEU A 180 -11.57 -11.72 9.94
C LEU A 180 -12.03 -12.67 11.06
N GLY A 181 -11.58 -12.44 12.29
CA GLY A 181 -11.96 -13.27 13.44
C GLY A 181 -13.47 -13.27 13.70
N ASN A 182 -14.08 -12.09 13.75
CA ASN A 182 -15.53 -11.96 13.97
C ASN A 182 -16.34 -12.58 12.83
N THR A 183 -15.90 -12.40 11.58
CA THR A 183 -16.59 -12.96 10.41
C THR A 183 -16.52 -14.48 10.42
N LEU A 184 -15.33 -15.06 10.65
CA LEU A 184 -15.16 -16.51 10.80
C LEU A 184 -16.06 -17.08 11.89
N LYS A 185 -16.08 -16.45 13.07
CA LYS A 185 -16.96 -16.85 14.16
C LYS A 185 -18.44 -16.84 13.73
N THR A 186 -18.87 -15.78 13.06
CA THR A 186 -20.27 -15.59 12.65
C THR A 186 -20.70 -16.63 11.61
N ILE A 187 -19.93 -16.81 10.53
CA ILE A 187 -20.31 -17.72 9.44
C ILE A 187 -20.34 -19.18 9.88
N PHE A 188 -19.46 -19.60 10.78
CA PHE A 188 -19.49 -20.96 11.34
C PHE A 188 -20.61 -21.16 12.36
N GLN A 189 -20.95 -20.13 13.16
CA GLN A 189 -22.09 -20.20 14.10
C GLN A 189 -23.44 -20.30 13.38
N GLN A 190 -23.57 -19.62 12.23
CA GLN A 190 -24.79 -19.63 11.42
C GLN A 190 -24.85 -20.80 10.42
N ALA A 191 -23.78 -21.60 10.32
CA ALA A 191 -23.61 -22.61 9.28
C ALA A 191 -23.73 -22.08 7.84
N GLU A 192 -23.42 -20.79 7.64
CA GLU A 192 -23.46 -20.08 6.35
C GLU A 192 -22.07 -20.00 5.69
N VAL A 193 -21.26 -21.06 5.82
CA VAL A 193 -19.91 -21.05 5.27
C VAL A 193 -19.95 -21.28 3.77
N ASP A 194 -19.73 -20.23 2.98
CA ASP A 194 -19.55 -20.30 1.52
C ASP A 194 -18.19 -20.95 1.19
N PRO A 195 -18.15 -22.19 0.68
CA PRO A 195 -16.88 -22.89 0.43
C PRO A 195 -15.99 -22.18 -0.60
N ALA A 196 -16.57 -21.38 -1.49
CA ALA A 196 -15.81 -20.64 -2.50
C ALA A 196 -15.09 -19.41 -1.89
N LYS A 197 -15.59 -18.87 -0.79
CA LYS A 197 -15.01 -17.71 -0.10
C LYS A 197 -14.12 -18.09 1.08
N LEU A 198 -14.35 -19.27 1.67
CA LEU A 198 -13.60 -19.74 2.83
C LEU A 198 -12.06 -19.68 2.64
N PRO A 199 -11.49 -20.04 1.47
CA PRO A 199 -10.05 -19.96 1.25
C PRO A 199 -9.46 -18.55 1.37
N GLN A 200 -10.27 -17.50 1.22
CA GLN A 200 -9.78 -16.11 1.32
C GLN A 200 -9.36 -15.74 2.74
N PHE A 201 -9.96 -16.36 3.77
CA PHE A 201 -9.63 -16.09 5.17
C PHE A 201 -8.22 -16.56 5.56
N PRO A 202 -7.84 -17.84 5.37
CA PRO A 202 -6.50 -18.28 5.74
C PRO A 202 -5.42 -17.59 4.91
N GLU A 203 -5.65 -17.33 3.62
CA GLU A 203 -4.71 -16.56 2.78
C GLU A 203 -4.50 -15.14 3.33
N ARG A 204 -5.58 -14.48 3.74
CA ARG A 204 -5.50 -13.15 4.34
C ARG A 204 -4.77 -13.14 5.68
N LEU A 205 -5.00 -14.14 6.53
CA LEU A 205 -4.32 -14.26 7.83
C LEU A 205 -2.82 -14.51 7.65
N LYS A 206 -2.44 -15.34 6.66
CA LYS A 206 -1.04 -15.55 6.29
C LYS A 206 -0.40 -14.28 5.75
N GLN A 207 -1.09 -13.55 4.86
CA GLN A 207 -0.63 -12.25 4.36
C GLN A 207 -0.33 -11.30 5.53
N ILE A 208 -1.23 -11.20 6.51
CA ILE A 208 -1.01 -10.38 7.71
C ILE A 208 0.25 -10.83 8.47
N ALA A 209 0.40 -12.12 8.70
CA ALA A 209 1.55 -12.66 9.43
C ALA A 209 2.89 -12.42 8.71
N THR A 210 2.90 -12.40 7.38
CA THR A 210 4.09 -12.09 6.58
C THR A 210 4.42 -10.60 6.59
N GLU A 211 3.43 -9.73 6.50
CA GLU A 211 3.65 -8.31 6.25
C GLU A 211 3.76 -7.45 7.51
N LEU A 212 3.06 -7.83 8.58
CA LEU A 212 3.02 -7.09 9.84
C LEU A 212 4.39 -6.94 10.53
N PRO A 213 5.30 -7.94 10.51
CA PRO A 213 6.65 -7.78 11.10
C PRO A 213 7.42 -6.57 10.55
N ALA A 214 7.30 -6.26 9.27
CA ALA A 214 7.96 -5.11 8.66
C ALA A 214 7.41 -3.75 9.13
N LEU A 215 6.24 -3.75 9.79
CA LEU A 215 5.64 -2.57 10.41
C LEU A 215 5.95 -2.47 11.91
N LEU A 216 6.66 -3.43 12.49
CA LEU A 216 6.95 -3.44 13.92
C LEU A 216 8.38 -2.98 14.18
N ARG A 217 8.62 -2.42 15.37
CA ARG A 217 9.98 -2.07 15.81
C ARG A 217 10.77 -3.34 16.14
N PHE A 218 12.07 -3.33 15.86
CA PHE A 218 12.96 -4.48 15.99
C PHE A 218 12.98 -5.11 17.40
N ASP A 219 12.82 -4.30 18.44
CA ASP A 219 12.84 -4.70 19.85
C ASP A 219 11.59 -5.48 20.31
N MET A 220 10.55 -5.52 19.48
CA MET A 220 9.24 -6.10 19.83
C MET A 220 8.92 -7.39 19.06
N ASN A 221 9.91 -7.93 18.34
CA ASN A 221 9.70 -9.04 17.41
C ASN A 221 9.43 -10.39 18.09
N ASP A 222 10.01 -10.71 19.24
CA ASP A 222 9.94 -12.08 19.78
C ASP A 222 8.53 -12.46 20.27
N GLN A 223 7.88 -11.58 21.04
CA GLN A 223 6.53 -11.83 21.56
C GLN A 223 5.52 -11.92 20.42
N ILE A 224 5.61 -11.02 19.44
CA ILE A 224 4.67 -10.98 18.31
C ILE A 224 4.94 -12.15 17.36
N SER A 225 6.19 -12.51 17.11
CA SER A 225 6.54 -13.63 16.23
C SER A 225 5.88 -14.93 16.69
N ALA A 226 5.89 -15.20 18.00
CA ALA A 226 5.19 -16.37 18.55
C ALA A 226 3.66 -16.31 18.32
N MET A 227 3.06 -15.12 18.42
CA MET A 227 1.62 -14.93 18.17
C MET A 227 1.29 -15.10 16.68
N LEU A 228 2.11 -14.55 15.78
CA LEU A 228 1.96 -14.71 14.34
C LEU A 228 2.15 -16.17 13.92
N GLY A 229 3.08 -16.90 14.55
CA GLY A 229 3.23 -18.35 14.34
C GLY A 229 1.96 -19.12 14.68
N ARG A 230 1.30 -18.80 15.79
CA ARG A 230 0.00 -19.40 16.15
C ARG A 230 -1.12 -19.01 15.19
N LEU A 231 -1.11 -17.76 14.71
CA LEU A 231 -2.06 -17.29 13.70
C LEU A 231 -1.93 -18.07 12.38
N VAL A 232 -0.71 -18.27 11.90
CA VAL A 232 -0.42 -19.04 10.69
C VAL A 232 -0.83 -20.51 10.87
N ALA A 233 -0.47 -21.12 12.00
CA ALA A 233 -0.85 -22.51 12.28
C ALA A 233 -2.39 -22.71 12.25
N GLY A 234 -3.14 -21.79 12.84
CA GLY A 234 -4.61 -21.85 12.79
C GLY A 234 -5.18 -21.57 11.39
N ALA A 235 -4.54 -20.67 10.61
CA ALA A 235 -4.89 -20.47 9.20
C ALA A 235 -4.64 -21.74 8.35
N ASP A 236 -3.54 -22.46 8.57
CA ASP A 236 -3.26 -23.74 7.91
C ASP A 236 -4.24 -24.83 8.30
N MET A 237 -4.68 -24.85 9.56
CA MET A 237 -5.76 -25.75 10.00
C MET A 237 -7.07 -25.43 9.28
N LEU A 238 -7.48 -24.15 9.24
CA LEU A 238 -8.68 -23.72 8.52
C LEU A 238 -8.61 -24.07 7.03
N ALA A 239 -7.45 -23.86 6.39
CA ALA A 239 -7.26 -24.19 4.97
C ALA A 239 -7.38 -25.70 4.69
N ARG A 240 -6.96 -26.56 5.63
CA ARG A 240 -7.03 -28.03 5.48
C ARG A 240 -8.40 -28.60 5.85
N ALA A 241 -8.97 -28.17 6.97
CA ALA A 241 -10.24 -28.69 7.48
C ALA A 241 -11.45 -28.05 6.79
N GLY A 242 -11.31 -26.84 6.26
CA GLY A 242 -12.39 -26.12 5.61
C GLY A 242 -13.60 -25.96 6.53
N VAL A 243 -14.77 -26.35 6.01
CA VAL A 243 -16.05 -26.28 6.75
C VAL A 243 -16.13 -27.27 7.93
N GLU A 244 -15.26 -28.28 7.96
CA GLU A 244 -15.24 -29.32 9.00
C GLU A 244 -14.40 -28.91 10.23
N MET A 245 -13.81 -27.71 10.25
CA MET A 245 -13.00 -27.23 11.36
C MET A 245 -13.78 -27.26 12.68
N GLY A 246 -13.18 -27.85 13.72
CA GLY A 246 -13.82 -28.02 15.01
C GLY A 246 -14.01 -26.70 15.75
N ARG A 247 -15.08 -26.60 16.54
CA ARG A 247 -15.43 -25.36 17.29
C ARG A 247 -14.28 -24.86 18.19
N GLN A 248 -13.60 -25.76 18.89
CA GLN A 248 -12.47 -25.39 19.76
C GLN A 248 -11.29 -24.80 18.96
N GLU A 249 -11.00 -25.35 17.79
CA GLU A 249 -9.92 -24.89 16.91
C GLU A 249 -10.26 -23.53 16.31
N LEU A 250 -11.52 -23.35 15.89
CA LEU A 250 -12.03 -22.08 15.40
C LEU A 250 -11.98 -21.00 16.49
N ASP A 251 -12.47 -21.29 17.70
CA ASP A 251 -12.41 -20.35 18.82
C ASP A 251 -10.96 -19.98 19.16
N GLY A 252 -10.03 -20.93 19.06
CA GLY A 252 -8.59 -20.68 19.18
C GLY A 252 -8.02 -19.75 18.10
N LEU A 253 -8.39 -19.96 16.83
CA LEU A 253 -7.98 -19.10 15.70
C LEU A 253 -8.54 -17.67 15.85
N VAL A 254 -9.82 -17.56 16.22
CA VAL A 254 -10.46 -16.26 16.48
C VAL A 254 -9.78 -15.55 17.65
N GLY A 255 -9.47 -16.28 18.73
CA GLY A 255 -8.69 -15.77 19.86
C GLY A 255 -7.31 -15.26 19.43
N ASN A 256 -6.59 -15.99 18.57
CA ASN A 256 -5.30 -15.55 18.03
C ASN A 256 -5.43 -14.25 17.20
N CYS A 257 -6.49 -14.12 16.37
CA CYS A 257 -6.74 -12.90 15.60
C CYS A 257 -6.90 -11.69 16.53
N HIS A 258 -7.72 -11.82 17.58
CA HIS A 258 -7.93 -10.75 18.56
C HIS A 258 -6.67 -10.45 19.37
N ALA A 259 -5.92 -11.47 19.79
CA ALA A 259 -4.69 -11.27 20.56
C ALA A 259 -3.67 -10.46 19.76
N VAL A 260 -3.43 -10.81 18.49
CA VAL A 260 -2.53 -10.04 17.60
C VAL A 260 -3.06 -8.62 17.42
N ALA A 261 -4.36 -8.45 17.19
CA ALA A 261 -4.96 -7.13 17.02
C ALA A 261 -4.79 -6.23 18.27
N GLU A 262 -4.93 -6.77 19.48
CA GLU A 262 -4.71 -6.00 20.71
C GLU A 262 -3.26 -5.56 20.87
N VAL A 263 -2.30 -6.45 20.62
CA VAL A 263 -0.88 -6.11 20.71
C VAL A 263 -0.51 -5.05 19.67
N VAL A 264 -0.94 -5.22 18.42
CA VAL A 264 -0.71 -4.23 17.35
C VAL A 264 -1.32 -2.88 17.72
N LYS A 265 -2.52 -2.86 18.31
CA LYS A 265 -3.17 -1.63 18.78
C LYS A 265 -2.39 -0.94 19.91
N GLN A 266 -1.81 -1.69 20.84
CA GLN A 266 -0.98 -1.12 21.92
C GLN A 266 0.33 -0.53 21.39
N LEU A 267 0.81 -1.02 20.25
CA LEU A 267 2.05 -0.57 19.60
C LEU A 267 1.84 0.58 18.63
N ALA A 268 0.63 0.73 18.09
CA ALA A 268 0.25 1.92 17.36
C ALA A 268 0.26 3.12 18.33
N PRO A 269 1.08 4.16 18.09
CA PRO A 269 0.99 5.39 18.87
C PRO A 269 -0.45 5.91 18.81
N SER A 270 -1.03 6.25 19.96
CA SER A 270 -2.30 6.99 20.01
C SER A 270 -2.16 8.22 19.12
N ALA A 271 -3.03 8.32 18.10
CA ALA A 271 -3.05 9.43 17.14
C ALA A 271 -3.24 10.79 17.84
#